data_AF-A0A2W1B7B8-F1
#
_entry.id   AF-A0A2W1B7B8-F1
#
_cell.length_a   1.000
_cell.length_b   1.000
_cell.length_c   1.000
_cell.angle_alpha   90.00
_cell.angle_beta   90.00
_cell.angle_gamma   90.00
#
_symmetry.space_group_name_H-M   'P 1'
#
loop_
_entity.id
_entity.type
_entity.pdbx_description
1 polymer ?
#
loop_
_entity_poly.entity_id
_entity_poly.type
_entity_poly.pdbx_seq_one_letter_code
_entity_poly.pdbx_strand_id
1 'polypeptide(L)'
;MHIILDEEEALSLLQLVTSQVVDGVELSEKTVDAIREWRNKKMERNSDQLLTFASALNETIGNKIDEELKRTIRRRDYYRNV
;
A
#
# COMPACT_ATOMS: atom_id res chain seq x y z
N MET A 1 14.67 -4.54 7.88
CA MET A 1 13.39 -4.56 7.14
C MET A 1 13.72 -4.94 5.72
N HIS A 2 13.13 -6.01 5.18
CA HIS A 2 13.23 -6.27 3.74
C HIS A 2 12.34 -5.23 3.06
N ILE A 3 12.92 -4.38 2.23
CA ILE A 3 12.16 -3.50 1.33
C ILE A 3 11.38 -4.44 0.40
N ILE A 4 10.05 -4.43 0.50
CA ILE A 4 9.17 -5.29 -0.31
C ILE A 4 8.87 -4.59 -1.64
N LEU A 5 8.78 -3.26 -1.62
CA LEU A 5 8.46 -2.42 -2.77
C LEU A 5 9.47 -1.29 -2.90
N ASP A 6 10.03 -1.09 -4.08
CA ASP A 6 10.75 0.12 -4.44
C ASP A 6 9.79 1.30 -4.71
N GLU A 7 10.34 2.47 -5.03
CA GLU A 7 9.57 3.68 -5.26
C GLU A 7 8.62 3.57 -6.48
N GLU A 8 9.04 2.91 -7.55
CA GLU A 8 8.23 2.72 -8.76
C GLU A 8 7.11 1.69 -8.52
N GLU A 9 7.39 0.66 -7.73
CA GLU A 9 6.42 -0.35 -7.32
C GLU A 9 5.37 0.24 -6.38
N ALA A 10 5.78 1.05 -5.40
CA ALA A 10 4.88 1.78 -4.52
C ALA A 10 3.99 2.77 -5.29
N LEU A 11 4.57 3.46 -6.29
CA LEU A 11 3.85 4.34 -7.20
C LEU A 11 2.77 3.58 -7.99
N SER A 12 3.14 2.43 -8.55
CA SER A 12 2.24 1.57 -9.32
C SER A 12 1.06 1.08 -8.47
N LEU A 13 1.33 0.70 -7.22
CA LEU A 13 0.30 0.29 -6.25
C LEU A 13 -0.66 1.43 -5.92
N LEU A 14 -0.14 2.64 -5.67
CA LEU A 14 -0.97 3.79 -5.35
C LEU A 14 -1.83 4.22 -6.55
N GLN A 15 -1.31 4.10 -7.79
CA GLN A 15 -2.09 4.31 -9.01
C GLN A 15 -3.23 3.29 -9.14
N LEU A 16 -2.97 2.02 -8.85
CA LEU A 16 -3.98 0.98 -8.90
C LEU A 16 -5.10 1.22 -7.89
N VAL A 17 -4.74 1.51 -6.63
CA VAL A 17 -5.72 1.77 -5.54
C VAL A 17 -6.56 3.00 -5.85
N THR A 18 -5.93 4.10 -6.29
CA THR A 18 -6.67 5.32 -6.63
C THR A 18 -7.61 5.11 -7.82
N SER A 19 -7.21 4.30 -8.81
CA SER A 19 -8.08 3.95 -9.94
C SER A 19 -9.29 3.13 -9.48
N GLN A 20 -9.08 2.11 -8.63
CA GLN A 20 -10.16 1.33 -8.03
C GLN A 20 -11.17 2.20 -7.25
N VAL A 21 -10.69 3.21 -6.50
CA VAL A 21 -11.58 4.13 -5.76
C VAL A 21 -12.39 5.02 -6.72
N VAL A 22 -11.76 5.50 -7.80
CA VAL A 22 -12.44 6.32 -8.81
C VAL A 22 -13.46 5.52 -9.59
N ASP A 23 -13.15 4.27 -9.94
CA ASP A 23 -14.02 3.42 -10.76
C ASP A 23 -15.12 2.74 -9.92
N GLY A 24 -14.85 2.48 -8.64
CA GLY A 24 -15.74 1.75 -7.74
C GLY A 24 -16.78 2.61 -7.02
N VAL A 25 -16.69 3.94 -7.13
CA VAL A 25 -17.59 4.88 -6.45
C VAL A 25 -18.13 5.88 -7.47
N GLU A 26 -19.44 6.14 -7.45
CA GLU A 26 -20.05 7.21 -8.23
C GLU A 26 -19.64 8.57 -7.66
N LEU A 27 -18.48 9.06 -8.10
CA LEU A 27 -17.94 10.37 -7.74
C LEU A 27 -18.38 11.42 -8.75
N SER A 28 -18.50 12.66 -8.29
CA SER A 28 -18.68 13.79 -9.20
C SER A 28 -17.44 13.97 -10.08
N GLU A 29 -17.60 14.46 -11.32
CA GLU A 29 -16.48 14.73 -12.24
C GLU A 29 -15.40 15.61 -11.59
N LYS A 30 -15.83 16.65 -10.86
CA LYS A 30 -14.93 17.54 -10.10
C LYS A 30 -14.08 16.79 -9.08
N THR A 31 -14.64 15.78 -8.41
CA THR A 31 -13.91 14.96 -7.44
C THR A 31 -12.91 14.06 -8.13
N VAL A 32 -13.29 13.45 -9.26
CA VAL A 32 -12.40 12.61 -10.07
C VAL A 32 -11.20 13.42 -10.57
N ASP A 33 -11.46 14.64 -11.06
CA ASP A 33 -10.40 15.53 -11.55
C ASP A 33 -9.47 15.98 -10.42
N ALA A 34 -10.01 16.29 -9.23
CA ALA A 34 -9.18 16.64 -8.07
C ALA A 34 -8.27 15.48 -7.64
N ILE A 35 -8.76 14.23 -7.68
CA ILE A 35 -7.95 13.04 -7.38
C ILE A 35 -6.86 12.84 -8.42
N ARG A 36 -7.18 12.99 -9.71
CA ARG A 36 -6.21 12.90 -10.81
C ARG A 36 -5.14 13.99 -10.73
N GLU A 37 -5.54 15.22 -10.40
CA GLU A 37 -4.62 16.34 -10.22
C GLU A 37 -3.71 16.12 -9.02
N TRP A 38 -4.27 15.69 -7.87
CA TRP A 38 -3.50 15.32 -6.69
C TRP A 38 -2.47 14.26 -7.03
N ARG A 39 -2.88 13.20 -7.75
CA ARG A 39 -1.99 12.13 -8.21
C ARG A 39 -0.84 12.70 -9.04
N ASN A 40 -1.14 13.50 -10.06
CA ASN A 40 -0.11 14.05 -10.94
C ASN A 40 0.86 14.99 -10.21
N LYS A 41 0.37 15.79 -9.24
CA LYS A 41 1.21 16.73 -8.46
C LYS A 41 2.06 16.05 -7.39
N LYS A 42 1.57 14.96 -6.82
CA LYS A 42 2.21 14.27 -5.68
C LYS A 42 3.10 13.11 -6.10
N MET A 43 3.06 12.74 -7.38
CA MET A 43 3.76 11.59 -7.93
C MET A 43 4.78 11.95 -9.00
N GLU A 44 5.43 13.09 -8.85
CA GLU A 44 6.70 13.27 -9.54
C GLU A 44 7.68 12.20 -9.03
N ARG A 45 8.36 11.54 -9.97
CA ARG A 45 9.41 10.55 -9.65
C ARG A 45 10.47 11.20 -8.75
N ASN A 46 10.94 10.47 -7.75
CA ASN A 46 11.89 10.93 -6.73
C ASN A 46 11.35 12.00 -5.79
N SER A 47 10.02 12.09 -5.60
CA SER A 47 9.48 13.01 -4.60
C SER A 47 9.67 12.44 -3.18
N ASP A 48 10.09 13.29 -2.23
CA ASP A 48 10.22 12.90 -0.81
C ASP A 48 8.91 12.29 -0.25
N GLN A 49 7.77 12.71 -0.81
CA GLN A 49 6.46 12.21 -0.42
C GLN A 49 6.23 10.78 -0.88
N LEU A 50 6.67 10.42 -2.09
CA LEU A 50 6.58 9.06 -2.61
C LEU A 50 7.55 8.12 -1.87
N LEU A 51 8.76 8.58 -1.55
CA LEU A 51 9.72 7.86 -0.70
C LEU A 51 9.18 7.60 0.71
N THR A 52 8.57 8.62 1.32
CA THR A 52 7.91 8.51 2.63
C THR A 52 6.75 7.52 2.57
N PHE A 53 5.93 7.61 1.53
CA PHE A 53 4.81 6.69 1.30
C PHE A 53 5.30 5.24 1.12
N ALA A 54 6.30 5.02 0.27
CA ALA A 54 6.88 3.70 0.03
C ALA A 54 7.47 3.10 1.32
N SER A 55 8.16 3.90 2.13
CA SER A 55 8.70 3.44 3.42
C SER A 55 7.59 3.03 4.39
N ALA A 56 6.56 3.87 4.55
CA ALA A 56 5.42 3.59 5.43
C ALA A 56 4.61 2.36 4.96
N LEU A 57 4.46 2.20 3.65
CA LEU A 57 3.78 1.05 3.06
C LEU A 57 4.56 -0.25 3.34
N ASN A 58 5.87 -0.23 3.12
CA ASN A 58 6.75 -1.37 3.41
C ASN A 58 6.70 -1.78 4.89
N GLU A 59 6.75 -0.80 5.80
CA GLU A 59 6.64 -1.07 7.24
C GLU A 59 5.29 -1.71 7.59
N THR A 60 4.20 -1.16 7.08
CA THR A 60 2.85 -1.64 7.36
C THR A 60 2.63 -3.06 6.83
N ILE A 61 3.06 -3.33 5.58
CA ILE A 61 2.95 -4.66 4.97
C ILE A 61 3.83 -5.66 5.72
N GLY A 62 5.08 -5.30 6.04
CA GLY A 62 6.00 -6.14 6.79
C GLY A 62 5.42 -6.56 8.15
N ASN A 63 4.91 -5.58 8.91
CA ASN A 63 4.26 -5.83 10.21
C ASN A 63 3.06 -6.76 10.06
N LYS A 64 2.22 -6.56 9.04
CA LYS A 64 1.04 -7.41 8.80
C LYS A 64 1.43 -8.85 8.45
N ILE A 65 2.43 -9.05 7.60
CA ILE A 65 2.95 -10.38 7.25
C ILE A 65 3.50 -11.07 8.49
N ASP A 66 4.30 -10.36 9.29
CA ASP A 66 4.88 -10.90 10.53
C ASP A 66 3.81 -11.30 11.54
N GLU A 67 2.74 -10.51 11.68
CA GLU A 67 1.60 -10.84 12.54
C GLU A 67 0.88 -12.12 12.09
N GLU A 68 0.59 -12.25 10.80
CA GLU A 68 -0.06 -13.45 10.26
C GLU A 68 0.84 -14.69 10.34
N LEU A 69 2.16 -14.52 10.13
CA LEU A 69 3.13 -15.58 10.31
C LEU A 69 3.17 -16.04 11.77
N LYS A 70 3.23 -15.11 12.73
CA LYS A 70 3.17 -15.42 14.18
C LYS A 70 1.86 -16.15 14.55
N ARG A 71 0.72 -15.72 14.01
CA ARG A 71 -0.58 -16.40 14.21
C ARG A 71 -0.56 -17.82 13.67
N THR A 72 0.07 -18.04 12.52
CA THR A 72 0.17 -19.35 11.88
C THR A 72 1.07 -20.29 12.67
N ILE A 73 2.24 -19.82 13.10
CA ILE A 73 3.17 -20.58 13.94
C ILE A 73 2.50 -20.97 15.27
N ARG A 74 1.85 -20.02 15.96
CA ARG A 74 1.13 -20.30 17.22
C ARG A 74 0.05 -21.38 17.05
N ARG A 75 -0.71 -21.34 15.95
CA ARG A 75 -1.72 -22.37 15.64
C ARG A 75 -1.08 -23.73 15.39
N ARG A 76 0.00 -23.79 14.62
CA ARG A 76 0.73 -25.04 14.37
C ARG A 76 1.30 -25.64 15.66
N ASP A 77 1.88 -24.81 16.52
CA ASP A 77 2.47 -25.28 17.78
C ASP A 77 1.39 -25.72 18.78
N TYR A 78 0.18 -25.14 18.72
CA TYR A 78 -0.99 -25.65 19.47
C TYR A 78 -1.35 -27.08 19.04
N TYR A 79 -1.49 -27.36 17.75
CA TYR A 79 -1.80 -28.72 17.26
C TYR A 79 -0.67 -29.73 17.42
N ARG A 80 0.57 -29.28 17.69
CA ARG A 80 1.72 -30.18 17.88
C ARG A 80 1.90 -30.64 19.33
N ASN A 81 1.25 -29.95 20.28
CA ASN A 81 1.34 -30.20 21.72
C ASN A 81 0.04 -30.75 22.33
N VAL A 82 -0.96 -31.07 21.49
CA VAL A 82 -2.20 -31.79 21.82
C VAL A 82 -2.11 -33.17 21.22
#